data_AF-A0AAX4IDC9-F1
#
_entry.id   AF-A0AAX4IDC9-F1
#
_cell.length_a   1.000
_cell.length_b   1.000
_cell.length_c   1.000
_cell.angle_alpha   90.00
_cell.angle_beta   90.00
_cell.angle_gamma   90.00
#
_symmetry.space_group_name_H-M   'P 1'
#
loop_
_entity.id
_entity.type
_entity.pdbx_description
1 polymer ?
#
loop_
_entity_poly.entity_id
_entity_poly.type
_entity_poly.pdbx_seq_one_letter_code
_entity_poly.pdbx_strand_id
1 'polypeptide(L)'
;MVFEPPSTHMVSLRSLLVSDHQAQRTRDLDARLGLARQLVASLFRLFEVSWLHKSLWSGNAVFFDPKIAVSQKVSAEAQDVHKIPKPHLLGFDLSRRDASAELTEAVPSSMVEVSRERVRRLCRHPDLSSEARSGFYPHYRRKHDAYSLGIMLLEIGLWCPIDKIASRSREPEVFQREDLREKVRGLRALMGRRYWEVVERCLFIGFGEDELPEMSESQELRNMQEYLSGFDQLVVTELEQMSM
;
A
#
# COMPACT_ATOMS: atom_id res chain seq x y z
N MET A 1 23.63 -10.56 -35.77
CA MET A 1 23.01 -9.50 -34.95
C MET A 1 22.66 -10.11 -33.61
N VAL A 2 23.35 -9.72 -32.54
CA VAL A 2 22.97 -10.09 -31.17
C VAL A 2 21.94 -9.05 -30.74
N PHE A 3 20.73 -9.49 -30.45
CA PHE A 3 19.69 -8.64 -29.87
C PHE A 3 20.05 -8.45 -28.40
N GLU A 4 20.65 -7.32 -28.05
CA GLU A 4 20.73 -6.90 -26.65
C GLU A 4 19.33 -6.41 -26.25
N PRO A 5 18.64 -7.10 -25.32
CA PRO A 5 17.36 -6.60 -24.84
C PRO A 5 17.61 -5.26 -24.13
N PRO A 6 16.72 -4.26 -24.29
CA PRO A 6 16.84 -3.02 -23.54
C PRO A 6 16.89 -3.34 -22.04
N SER A 7 17.95 -2.92 -21.36
CA SER A 7 18.16 -3.15 -19.94
C SER A 7 17.20 -2.27 -19.12
N THR A 8 15.93 -2.66 -19.04
CA THR A 8 14.98 -2.03 -18.14
C THR A 8 15.23 -2.53 -16.73
N HIS A 9 15.91 -1.71 -15.92
CA HIS A 9 16.09 -2.00 -14.50
C HIS A 9 14.76 -1.82 -13.77
N MET A 10 14.37 -2.86 -13.03
CA MET A 10 13.19 -2.84 -12.17
C MET A 10 13.62 -2.56 -10.73
N VAL A 11 13.05 -1.54 -10.11
CA VAL A 11 13.31 -1.19 -8.70
C VAL A 11 11.98 -1.04 -7.97
N SER A 12 11.85 -1.70 -6.81
CA SER A 12 10.65 -1.54 -5.97
C SER A 12 10.69 -0.23 -5.18
N LEU A 13 9.51 0.28 -4.81
CA LEU A 13 9.37 1.40 -3.87
C LEU A 13 10.06 1.08 -2.53
N ARG A 14 9.97 -0.17 -2.06
CA ARG A 14 10.68 -0.62 -0.86
C ARG A 14 12.20 -0.42 -0.99
N SER A 15 12.79 -0.89 -2.09
CA SER A 15 14.24 -0.73 -2.36
C SER A 15 14.64 0.73 -2.44
N LEU A 16 13.79 1.56 -3.08
CA LEU A 16 14.00 3.00 -3.20
C LEU A 16 14.00 3.69 -1.83
N LEU A 17 12.99 3.41 -1.00
CA LEU A 17 12.86 3.95 0.36
C LEU A 17 14.03 3.54 1.25
N VAL A 18 14.50 2.29 1.16
CA VAL A 18 15.67 1.81 1.92
C VAL A 18 16.93 2.55 1.50
N SER A 19 17.19 2.62 0.20
CA SER A 19 18.37 3.29 -0.36
C SER A 19 18.39 4.77 0.00
N ASP A 20 17.27 5.47 -0.18
CA ASP A 20 17.16 6.89 0.14
C ASP A 20 17.28 7.14 1.64
N HIS A 21 16.66 6.32 2.49
CA HIS A 21 16.77 6.43 3.95
C HIS A 21 18.22 6.23 4.43
N GLN A 22 18.95 5.24 3.88
CA GLN A 22 20.37 5.05 4.19
C GLN A 22 21.22 6.24 3.74
N ALA A 23 20.90 6.83 2.60
CA ALA A 23 21.56 8.01 2.07
C ALA A 23 21.08 9.34 2.70
N GLN A 24 20.17 9.30 3.69
CA GLN A 24 19.52 10.48 4.29
C GLN A 24 18.94 11.44 3.23
N ARG A 25 18.33 10.85 2.19
CA ARG A 25 17.76 11.55 1.04
C ARG A 25 16.24 11.56 1.14
N THR A 26 15.65 12.70 0.80
CA THR A 26 14.20 12.83 0.61
C THR A 26 13.87 13.23 -0.83
N ARG A 27 12.65 12.95 -1.27
CA ARG A 27 12.13 13.37 -2.59
C ARG A 27 11.20 14.56 -2.43
N ASP A 28 11.06 15.30 -3.52
CA ASP A 28 10.19 16.47 -3.56
C ASP A 28 8.74 16.11 -3.20
N LEU A 29 8.08 17.04 -2.51
CA LEU A 29 6.71 16.85 -2.07
C LEU A 29 5.79 16.48 -3.24
N ASP A 30 5.91 17.19 -4.37
CA ASP A 30 5.10 16.94 -5.56
C ASP A 30 5.32 15.56 -6.16
N ALA A 31 6.57 15.07 -6.17
CA ALA A 31 6.88 13.74 -6.64
C ALA A 31 6.24 12.67 -5.73
N ARG A 32 6.29 12.86 -4.41
CA ARG A 32 5.68 11.96 -3.42
C ARG A 32 4.16 11.98 -3.49
N LEU A 33 3.54 13.14 -3.67
CA LEU A 33 2.11 13.28 -3.91
C LEU A 33 1.69 12.63 -5.23
N GLY A 34 2.48 12.83 -6.30
CA GLY A 34 2.27 12.19 -7.59
C GLY A 34 2.32 10.66 -7.51
N LEU A 35 3.26 10.11 -6.75
CA LEU A 35 3.33 8.67 -6.47
C LEU A 35 2.09 8.17 -5.72
N ALA A 36 1.71 8.86 -4.63
CA ALA A 36 0.56 8.51 -3.82
C ALA A 36 -0.74 8.48 -4.64
N ARG A 37 -1.00 9.51 -5.46
CA ARG A 37 -2.17 9.57 -6.35
C ARG A 37 -2.22 8.39 -7.31
N GLN A 38 -1.10 8.02 -7.90
CA GLN A 38 -1.06 6.91 -8.86
C GLN A 38 -1.36 5.55 -8.20
N LEU A 39 -0.90 5.33 -6.97
CA LEU A 39 -1.19 4.11 -6.22
C LEU A 39 -2.66 4.05 -5.79
N VAL A 40 -3.19 5.17 -5.28
CA VAL A 40 -4.60 5.30 -4.88
C VAL A 40 -5.53 5.07 -6.08
N ALA A 41 -5.28 5.73 -7.21
CA ALA A 41 -6.06 5.55 -8.43
C ALA A 41 -5.96 4.12 -8.99
N SER A 42 -4.79 3.46 -8.83
CA SER A 42 -4.64 2.07 -9.26
C SER A 42 -5.44 1.11 -8.39
N LEU A 43 -5.44 1.29 -7.06
CA LEU A 43 -6.25 0.47 -6.16
C LEU A 43 -7.76 0.73 -6.36
N PHE A 44 -8.15 1.99 -6.53
CA PHE A 44 -9.55 2.34 -6.73
C PHE A 44 -10.14 1.65 -7.97
N ARG A 45 -9.41 1.64 -9.09
CA ARG A 45 -9.81 0.90 -10.29
C ARG A 45 -10.00 -0.60 -10.07
N LEU A 46 -9.23 -1.21 -9.16
CA LEU A 46 -9.45 -2.61 -8.78
C LEU A 46 -10.76 -2.75 -7.99
N PHE A 47 -11.04 -1.84 -7.06
CA PHE A 47 -12.30 -1.86 -6.30
C PHE A 47 -13.52 -1.67 -7.20
N GLU A 48 -13.47 -0.78 -8.20
CA GLU A 48 -14.57 -0.55 -9.15
C GLU A 48 -14.97 -1.81 -9.92
N VAL A 49 -14.00 -2.67 -10.24
CA VAL A 49 -14.25 -3.95 -10.92
C VAL A 49 -14.40 -5.13 -9.94
N SER A 50 -14.60 -4.84 -8.66
CA SER A 50 -14.71 -5.85 -7.58
C SER A 50 -13.53 -6.81 -7.57
N TRP A 51 -12.31 -6.28 -7.58
CA TRP A 51 -11.07 -7.05 -7.51
C TRP A 51 -10.27 -6.69 -6.25
N LEU A 52 -9.78 -7.71 -5.56
CA LEU A 52 -8.96 -7.60 -4.36
C LEU A 52 -7.51 -7.90 -4.72
N HIS A 53 -6.58 -7.04 -4.32
CA HIS A 53 -5.15 -7.20 -4.63
C HIS A 53 -4.49 -8.22 -3.70
N LYS A 54 -4.81 -8.20 -2.39
CA LYS A 54 -4.36 -9.17 -1.36
C LYS A 54 -2.86 -9.20 -1.04
N SER A 55 -2.03 -8.56 -1.86
CA SER A 55 -0.58 -8.46 -1.65
C SER A 55 -0.08 -7.02 -1.83
N LEU A 56 -0.82 -6.02 -1.37
CA LEU A 56 -0.41 -4.62 -1.56
C LEU A 56 0.65 -4.23 -0.53
N TRP A 57 1.83 -3.80 -0.97
CA TRP A 57 2.91 -3.26 -0.12
C TRP A 57 3.99 -2.60 -0.98
N SER A 58 4.93 -1.87 -0.38
CA SER A 58 5.99 -1.14 -1.11
C SER A 58 6.92 -2.04 -1.93
N GLY A 59 7.02 -3.35 -1.63
CA GLY A 59 7.77 -4.29 -2.46
C GLY A 59 7.08 -4.64 -3.79
N ASN A 60 5.75 -4.50 -3.85
CA ASN A 60 4.93 -4.80 -5.03
C ASN A 60 4.57 -3.56 -5.86
N ALA A 61 5.00 -2.37 -5.43
CA ALA A 61 5.01 -1.19 -6.30
C ALA A 61 6.41 -1.05 -6.91
N VAL A 62 6.52 -1.20 -8.22
CA VAL A 62 7.80 -1.17 -8.94
C VAL A 62 7.86 -0.05 -9.96
N PHE A 63 9.09 0.38 -10.23
CA PHE A 63 9.42 1.36 -11.24
C PHE A 63 10.26 0.67 -12.31
N PHE A 64 9.93 0.94 -13.56
CA PHE A 64 10.72 0.55 -14.71
C PHE A 64 11.41 1.79 -15.24
N ASP A 65 12.68 1.93 -14.94
CA ASP A 65 13.47 3.03 -15.46
C ASP A 65 14.92 2.57 -15.64
N PRO A 66 15.48 2.61 -16.87
CA PRO A 66 16.89 2.32 -17.11
C PRO A 66 17.84 3.20 -16.28
N LYS A 67 17.36 4.33 -15.73
CA LYS A 67 18.12 5.32 -14.98
C LYS A 67 18.01 5.19 -13.46
N ILE A 68 17.01 4.50 -12.90
CA ILE A 68 17.00 4.12 -11.47
C ILE A 68 17.89 2.87 -11.28
N ALA A 69 19.10 2.88 -11.83
CA ALA A 69 20.08 1.89 -11.46
C ALA A 69 20.51 2.22 -10.02
N VAL A 70 20.26 1.29 -9.10
CA VAL A 70 20.80 1.31 -7.75
C VAL A 70 22.32 1.43 -7.86
N SER A 71 22.82 2.65 -7.67
CA SER A 71 24.21 3.03 -7.41
C SER A 71 25.25 1.97 -7.78
N GLN A 72 25.52 1.81 -9.07
CA GLN A 72 26.81 1.30 -9.52
C GLN A 72 27.28 2.17 -10.69
N LYS A 73 28.08 3.19 -10.33
CA LYS A 73 28.95 3.96 -11.23
C LYS A 73 28.28 4.40 -12.54
N VAL A 74 27.32 5.32 -12.46
CA VAL A 74 26.93 6.12 -13.63
C VAL A 74 27.28 7.57 -13.34
N SER A 75 28.00 8.16 -14.29
CA SER A 75 28.58 9.50 -14.32
C SER A 75 27.60 10.58 -13.88
N ALA A 76 28.14 11.62 -13.24
CA ALA A 76 27.46 12.75 -12.61
C ALA A 76 26.81 13.74 -13.60
N GLU A 77 26.10 13.25 -14.62
CA GLU A 77 25.37 14.08 -15.58
C GLU A 77 23.87 14.04 -15.26
N ALA A 78 23.44 15.00 -14.43
CA ALA A 78 22.08 15.52 -14.29
C ALA A 78 20.92 14.49 -14.28
N GLN A 79 21.03 13.42 -13.47
CA GLN A 79 19.82 12.74 -13.03
C GLN A 79 19.11 13.63 -12.01
N ASP A 80 17.86 13.95 -12.31
CA ASP A 80 16.96 14.62 -11.39
C ASP A 80 16.57 13.65 -10.27
N VAL A 81 17.43 13.57 -9.26
CA VAL A 81 17.32 12.69 -8.09
C VAL A 81 15.97 12.83 -7.38
N HIS A 82 15.26 13.94 -7.59
CA HIS A 82 14.00 14.27 -6.96
C HIS A 82 12.79 13.65 -7.67
N LYS A 83 12.92 13.25 -8.94
CA LYS A 83 11.82 12.62 -9.69
C LYS A 83 11.58 11.18 -9.24
N ILE A 84 10.31 10.80 -9.26
CA ILE A 84 9.85 9.44 -9.03
C ILE A 84 9.11 9.00 -10.30
N PRO A 85 9.55 7.94 -10.99
CA PRO A 85 8.85 7.41 -12.16
C PRO A 85 7.47 6.85 -11.82
N LYS A 86 6.69 6.60 -12.86
CA LYS A 86 5.37 5.99 -12.72
C LYS A 86 5.46 4.61 -12.06
N PRO A 87 4.72 4.35 -10.96
CA PRO A 87 4.68 3.04 -10.35
C PRO A 87 3.83 2.08 -11.19
N HIS A 88 4.17 0.81 -11.10
CA HIS A 88 3.38 -0.33 -11.59
C HIS A 88 3.16 -1.29 -10.43
N LEU A 89 1.92 -1.76 -10.26
CA LEU A 89 1.61 -2.77 -9.25
C LEU A 89 1.92 -4.17 -9.79
N LEU A 90 2.51 -5.01 -8.94
CA LEU A 90 2.78 -6.43 -9.16
C LEU A 90 2.22 -7.25 -7.98
N GLY A 91 2.39 -8.56 -8.00
CA GLY A 91 1.97 -9.44 -6.90
C GLY A 91 0.48 -9.79 -6.92
N PHE A 92 -0.07 -9.95 -8.13
CA PHE A 92 -1.45 -10.37 -8.37
C PHE A 92 -1.67 -11.88 -8.13
N ASP A 93 -0.65 -12.62 -7.66
CA ASP A 93 -0.70 -14.09 -7.47
C ASP A 93 -1.80 -14.54 -6.50
N LEU A 94 -2.14 -13.70 -5.53
CA LEU A 94 -3.22 -13.96 -4.56
C LEU A 94 -4.49 -13.16 -4.86
N SER A 95 -4.44 -12.31 -5.90
CA SER A 95 -5.52 -11.40 -6.24
C SER A 95 -6.70 -12.18 -6.83
N ARG A 96 -7.91 -11.70 -6.58
CA ARG A 96 -9.14 -12.40 -6.96
C ARG A 96 -10.32 -11.44 -7.02
N ARG A 97 -11.45 -11.93 -7.51
CA ARG A 97 -12.70 -11.18 -7.42
C ARG A 97 -13.16 -11.09 -5.97
N ASP A 98 -13.80 -9.98 -5.64
CA ASP A 98 -14.50 -9.80 -4.39
C ASP A 98 -15.89 -10.45 -4.49
N ALA A 99 -15.92 -11.77 -4.38
CA ALA A 99 -17.14 -12.57 -4.39
C ALA A 99 -17.24 -13.38 -3.10
N SER A 100 -18.38 -13.29 -2.41
CA SER A 100 -18.63 -13.98 -1.13
C SER A 100 -18.56 -15.51 -1.24
N ALA A 101 -18.82 -16.05 -2.44
CA ALA A 101 -18.77 -17.49 -2.72
C ALA A 101 -17.35 -18.03 -3.00
N GLU A 102 -16.35 -17.17 -3.22
CA GLU A 102 -14.97 -17.63 -3.36
C GLU A 102 -14.38 -17.82 -1.96
N LEU A 103 -14.08 -19.07 -1.59
CA LEU A 103 -13.30 -19.36 -0.39
C LEU A 103 -11.97 -18.60 -0.47
N THR A 104 -11.54 -17.99 0.63
CA THR A 104 -10.19 -17.43 0.71
C THR A 104 -9.22 -18.60 0.52
N GLU A 105 -8.62 -18.73 -0.66
CA GLU A 105 -7.58 -19.74 -0.87
C GLU A 105 -6.52 -19.60 0.22
N ALA A 106 -6.27 -20.70 0.92
CA ALA A 106 -5.21 -20.76 1.91
C ALA A 106 -3.90 -20.37 1.22
N VAL A 107 -3.15 -19.45 1.85
CA VAL A 107 -1.83 -19.04 1.33
C VAL A 107 -0.99 -20.31 1.16
N PRO A 108 -0.48 -20.62 -0.05
CA PRO A 108 0.32 -21.81 -0.29
C PRO A 108 1.48 -21.88 0.71
N SER A 109 1.81 -23.08 1.22
CA SER A 109 2.81 -23.24 2.28
C SER A 109 4.17 -22.60 1.97
N SER A 110 4.55 -22.49 0.69
CA SER A 110 5.75 -21.77 0.23
C SER A 110 5.66 -20.25 0.38
N MET A 111 4.47 -19.66 0.24
CA MET A 111 4.22 -18.24 0.48
C MET A 111 3.97 -17.93 1.96
N VAL A 112 3.76 -18.94 2.81
CA VAL A 112 3.66 -18.76 4.27
C VAL A 112 4.98 -18.25 4.84
N GLU A 113 6.13 -18.79 4.42
CA GLU A 113 7.44 -18.29 4.87
C GLU A 113 7.72 -16.86 4.39
N VAL A 114 7.35 -16.53 3.15
CA VAL A 114 7.42 -15.16 2.63
C VAL A 114 6.46 -14.23 3.39
N SER A 115 5.26 -14.70 3.73
CA SER A 115 4.29 -13.98 4.57
C SER A 115 4.75 -13.79 6.03
N ARG A 116 5.75 -14.56 6.49
CA ARG A 116 6.38 -14.41 7.80
C ARG A 116 7.44 -13.30 7.83
N GLU A 117 7.82 -12.74 6.68
CA GLU A 117 8.71 -11.58 6.65
C GLU A 117 8.07 -10.43 7.45
N ARG A 118 8.79 -9.92 8.45
CA ARG A 118 8.32 -8.88 9.40
C ARG A 118 7.63 -7.72 8.70
N VAL A 119 8.18 -7.28 7.57
CA VAL A 119 7.65 -6.16 6.76
C VAL A 119 6.24 -6.47 6.25
N ARG A 120 6.00 -7.67 5.72
CA ARG A 120 4.69 -8.07 5.20
C ARG A 120 3.62 -8.16 6.29
N ARG A 121 4.02 -8.55 7.51
CA ARG A 121 3.11 -8.55 8.67
C ARG A 121 2.68 -7.14 9.07
N LEU A 122 3.60 -6.17 9.03
CA LEU A 122 3.29 -4.76 9.32
C LEU A 122 2.35 -4.12 8.28
N CYS A 123 2.38 -4.60 7.04
CA CYS A 123 1.48 -4.12 5.98
C CYS A 123 0.09 -4.79 6.02
N ARG A 124 -0.08 -5.89 6.77
CA ARG A 124 -1.33 -6.66 6.82
C ARG A 124 -2.28 -6.07 7.86
N HIS A 125 -3.56 -6.01 7.53
CA HIS A 125 -4.60 -5.56 8.46
C HIS A 125 -4.61 -6.41 9.75
N PRO A 126 -4.71 -5.81 10.96
CA PRO A 126 -4.70 -6.54 12.23
C PRO A 126 -5.72 -7.68 12.33
N ASP A 127 -6.92 -7.49 11.79
CA ASP A 127 -7.97 -8.53 11.73
C ASP A 127 -7.48 -9.84 11.11
N LEU A 128 -6.57 -9.77 10.12
CA LEU A 128 -6.02 -10.93 9.42
C LEU A 128 -4.83 -11.59 10.14
N SER A 129 -4.31 -10.97 11.21
CA SER A 129 -3.17 -11.48 11.99
C SER A 129 -3.61 -12.40 13.14
N SER A 130 -4.91 -12.46 13.43
CA SER A 130 -5.47 -13.43 14.36
C SER A 130 -5.44 -14.82 13.73
N GLU A 131 -4.31 -15.52 13.87
CA GLU A 131 -4.24 -16.95 13.62
C GLU A 131 -5.28 -17.65 14.51
N ALA A 132 -6.37 -18.10 13.90
CA ALA A 132 -7.18 -19.25 14.29
C ALA A 132 -7.41 -19.48 15.79
N ARG A 133 -7.77 -18.45 16.57
CA ARG A 133 -8.25 -18.67 17.95
C ARG A 133 -9.59 -19.43 18.01
N SER A 134 -10.28 -19.59 16.88
CA SER A 134 -11.60 -20.25 16.77
C SER A 134 -11.75 -21.17 15.55
N GLY A 135 -10.68 -21.47 14.80
CA GLY A 135 -10.78 -22.29 13.57
C GLY A 135 -11.43 -21.61 12.36
N PHE A 136 -11.84 -20.34 12.47
CA PHE A 136 -12.32 -19.52 11.36
C PHE A 136 -11.25 -18.51 10.92
N TYR A 137 -10.93 -18.49 9.63
CA TYR A 137 -10.09 -17.46 9.03
C TYR A 137 -10.96 -16.28 8.58
N PRO A 138 -10.66 -15.04 8.99
CA PRO A 138 -11.42 -13.88 8.54
C PRO A 138 -11.33 -13.73 7.02
N HIS A 139 -12.47 -13.45 6.38
CA HIS A 139 -12.55 -13.28 4.93
C HIS A 139 -11.82 -12.01 4.50
N TYR A 140 -11.00 -12.11 3.44
CA TYR A 140 -10.32 -10.95 2.90
C TYR A 140 -11.30 -10.04 2.15
N ARG A 141 -11.30 -8.73 2.44
CA ARG A 141 -12.20 -7.70 1.86
C ARG A 141 -11.44 -6.43 1.46
N ARG A 142 -12.12 -5.49 0.80
CA ARG A 142 -11.55 -4.21 0.32
C ARG A 142 -10.85 -3.42 1.42
N LYS A 143 -11.39 -3.40 2.65
CA LYS A 143 -10.78 -2.71 3.79
C LYS A 143 -9.33 -3.15 4.08
N HIS A 144 -8.98 -4.41 3.78
CA HIS A 144 -7.64 -4.93 4.03
C HIS A 144 -6.63 -4.42 2.99
N ASP A 145 -7.03 -4.29 1.73
CA ASP A 145 -6.20 -3.64 0.70
C ASP A 145 -6.08 -2.13 1.00
N ALA A 146 -7.17 -1.49 1.45
CA ALA A 146 -7.13 -0.07 1.82
C ALA A 146 -6.20 0.21 3.01
N TYR A 147 -6.17 -0.67 4.02
CA TYR A 147 -5.19 -0.58 5.10
C TYR A 147 -3.76 -0.71 4.60
N SER A 148 -3.51 -1.70 3.74
CA SER A 148 -2.20 -1.94 3.14
C SER A 148 -1.72 -0.72 2.33
N LEU A 149 -2.65 -0.07 1.61
CA LEU A 149 -2.42 1.20 0.94
C LEU A 149 -2.10 2.31 1.96
N GLY A 150 -2.85 2.40 3.06
CA GLY A 150 -2.60 3.36 4.14
C GLY A 150 -1.17 3.25 4.70
N ILE A 151 -0.63 2.03 4.84
CA ILE A 151 0.77 1.81 5.23
C ILE A 151 1.73 2.34 4.16
N MET A 152 1.49 2.04 2.87
CA MET A 152 2.32 2.57 1.79
C MET A 152 2.29 4.10 1.71
N LEU A 153 1.11 4.72 1.91
CA LEU A 153 0.96 6.17 1.95
C LEU A 153 1.69 6.77 3.15
N LEU A 154 1.69 6.10 4.31
CA LEU A 154 2.53 6.50 5.44
C LEU A 154 4.03 6.43 5.11
N GLU A 155 4.48 5.34 4.47
CA GLU A 155 5.87 5.21 4.03
C GLU A 155 6.27 6.34 3.06
N ILE A 156 5.40 6.70 2.11
CA ILE A 156 5.61 7.79 1.15
C ILE A 156 5.61 9.15 1.85
N GLY A 157 4.66 9.39 2.75
CA GLY A 157 4.51 10.67 3.45
C GLY A 157 5.66 10.98 4.40
N LEU A 158 6.22 9.95 5.05
CA LEU A 158 7.43 10.07 5.87
C LEU A 158 8.73 9.86 5.06
N TRP A 159 8.61 9.43 3.80
CA TRP A 159 9.71 8.95 2.96
C TRP A 159 10.66 8.00 3.71
N CYS A 160 10.07 7.04 4.41
CA CYS A 160 10.76 6.14 5.32
C CYS A 160 10.09 4.77 5.28
N PRO A 161 10.85 3.67 5.18
CA PRO A 161 10.22 2.37 5.08
C PRO A 161 9.62 1.90 6.42
N ILE A 162 8.58 1.05 6.34
CA ILE A 162 7.73 0.68 7.47
C ILE A 162 8.49 -0.03 8.59
N ASP A 163 9.52 -0.82 8.27
CA ASP A 163 10.36 -1.50 9.27
C ASP A 163 11.15 -0.51 10.14
N LYS A 164 11.52 0.65 9.57
CA LYS A 164 12.18 1.74 10.29
C LYS A 164 11.19 2.59 11.07
N ILE A 165 10.01 2.85 10.49
CA ILE A 165 8.90 3.52 11.19
C ILE A 165 8.51 2.72 12.45
N ALA A 166 8.40 1.40 12.32
CA ALA A 166 8.05 0.46 13.39
C ALA A 166 9.25 -0.05 14.20
N SER A 167 10.40 0.63 14.17
CA SER A 167 11.64 0.16 14.80
C SER A 167 11.59 0.05 16.33
N ARG A 168 10.67 0.76 16.99
CA ARG A 168 10.46 0.69 18.44
C ARG A 168 9.61 -0.51 18.88
N SER A 169 8.85 -1.11 17.97
CA SER A 169 7.91 -2.19 18.28
C SER A 169 8.60 -3.53 17.98
N ARG A 170 8.91 -4.30 19.04
CA ARG A 170 9.70 -5.54 18.91
C ARG A 170 8.97 -6.60 18.07
N GLU A 171 7.64 -6.64 18.10
CA GLU A 171 6.81 -7.58 17.34
C GLU A 171 5.79 -6.84 16.45
N PRO A 172 5.60 -7.25 15.17
CA PRO A 172 4.60 -6.66 14.27
C PRO A 172 3.18 -6.71 14.80
N GLU A 173 2.84 -7.76 15.54
CA GLU A 173 1.54 -7.96 16.18
C GLU A 173 1.33 -6.96 17.33
N VAL A 174 2.43 -6.38 17.84
CA VAL A 174 2.49 -5.35 18.89
C VAL A 174 2.88 -3.99 18.31
N PHE A 175 2.87 -3.82 16.98
CA PHE A 175 2.84 -2.47 16.40
C PHE A 175 1.46 -1.88 16.71
N GLN A 176 1.36 -1.34 17.93
CA GLN A 176 0.11 -0.92 18.53
C GLN A 176 -0.50 0.19 17.70
N ARG A 177 -1.83 0.19 17.62
CA ARG A 177 -2.60 1.18 16.87
C ARG A 177 -2.20 2.61 17.27
N GLU A 178 -1.80 2.78 18.52
CA GLU A 178 -1.31 4.01 19.14
C GLU A 178 0.03 4.48 18.57
N ASP A 179 1.03 3.59 18.45
CA ASP A 179 2.33 3.90 17.84
C ASP A 179 2.16 4.35 16.38
N LEU A 180 1.32 3.62 15.63
CA LEU A 180 1.00 3.97 14.24
C LEU A 180 0.28 5.32 14.16
N ARG A 181 -0.68 5.60 15.05
CA ARG A 181 -1.37 6.89 15.12
C ARG A 181 -0.41 8.04 15.39
N GLU A 182 0.58 7.87 16.25
CA GLU A 182 1.61 8.89 16.51
C GLU A 182 2.38 9.23 15.23
N LYS A 183 2.81 8.21 14.47
CA LYS A 183 3.52 8.40 13.20
C LYS A 183 2.65 9.08 12.15
N VAL A 184 1.38 8.69 12.07
CA VAL A 184 0.41 9.30 11.17
C VAL A 184 0.22 10.78 11.49
N ARG A 185 0.13 11.18 12.76
CA ARG A 185 0.00 12.61 13.14
C ARG A 185 1.11 13.50 12.57
N GLY A 186 2.34 12.98 12.45
CA GLY A 186 3.47 13.71 11.86
C GLY A 186 3.26 14.13 10.40
N LEU A 187 2.42 13.40 9.66
CA LEU A 187 2.11 13.70 8.26
C LEU A 187 1.44 15.04 8.07
N ARG A 188 0.70 15.55 9.08
CA ARG A 188 0.01 16.84 8.95
C ARG A 188 0.98 17.99 8.70
N ALA A 189 2.15 17.96 9.35
CA ALA A 189 3.20 18.96 9.17
C ALA A 189 4.03 18.73 7.90
N LEU A 190 4.20 17.46 7.49
CA LEU A 190 5.10 17.07 6.39
C LEU A 190 4.43 17.05 5.00
N MET A 191 3.15 16.71 4.95
CA MET A 191 2.36 16.47 3.72
C MET A 191 1.07 17.29 3.67
N GLY A 192 0.73 17.99 4.76
CA GLY A 192 -0.51 18.75 4.88
C GLY A 192 -1.68 17.94 5.45
N ARG A 193 -2.75 18.68 5.81
CA ARG A 193 -3.92 18.13 6.50
C ARG A 193 -4.62 17.03 5.69
N ARG A 194 -4.83 17.26 4.39
CA ARG A 194 -5.60 16.36 3.52
C ARG A 194 -4.94 14.99 3.38
N TYR A 195 -3.63 14.97 3.13
CA TYR A 195 -2.86 13.73 3.07
C TYR A 195 -2.91 12.94 4.37
N TRP A 196 -2.74 13.63 5.51
CA TRP A 196 -2.85 13.01 6.83
C TRP A 196 -4.22 12.35 7.04
N GLU A 197 -5.28 13.09 6.70
CA GLU A 197 -6.66 12.65 6.78
C GLU A 197 -6.97 11.42 5.92
N VAL A 198 -6.41 11.38 4.71
CA VAL A 198 -6.50 10.22 3.80
C VAL A 198 -5.84 8.99 4.43
N VAL A 199 -4.61 9.15 4.92
CA VAL A 199 -3.87 8.05 5.56
C VAL A 199 -4.58 7.54 6.82
N GLU A 200 -5.12 8.46 7.64
CA GLU A 200 -5.87 8.11 8.83
C GLU A 200 -7.13 7.28 8.51
N ARG A 201 -7.87 7.66 7.46
CA ARG A 201 -9.07 6.94 7.05
C ARG A 201 -8.77 5.52 6.58
N CYS A 202 -7.76 5.37 5.71
CA CYS A 202 -7.31 4.07 5.23
C CYS A 202 -6.87 3.13 6.36
N LEU A 203 -6.22 3.67 7.41
CA LEU A 203 -5.66 2.85 8.49
C LEU A 203 -6.64 2.53 9.62
N PHE A 204 -7.62 3.40 9.91
CA PHE A 204 -8.35 3.31 11.18
C PHE A 204 -9.86 3.51 11.13
N ILE A 205 -10.41 4.17 10.10
CA ILE A 205 -11.82 4.56 10.06
C ILE A 205 -12.60 3.66 9.11
N GLY A 206 -12.02 3.35 7.94
CA GLY A 206 -12.72 2.61 6.88
C GLY A 206 -13.70 3.48 6.10
N PHE A 207 -14.55 2.83 5.30
CA PHE A 207 -15.39 3.49 4.28
C PHE A 207 -16.83 2.95 4.27
N GLY A 208 -17.41 2.62 5.44
CA GLY A 208 -18.83 2.24 5.53
C GLY A 208 -19.15 0.79 5.12
N GLU A 209 -18.25 -0.17 5.36
CA GLU A 209 -18.52 -1.59 5.14
C GLU A 209 -18.95 -2.25 6.46
N ASP A 210 -20.27 -2.43 6.64
CA ASP A 210 -20.81 -3.15 7.80
C ASP A 210 -20.58 -4.66 7.68
N GLU A 211 -20.11 -5.27 8.77
CA GLU A 211 -19.85 -6.71 8.83
C GLU A 211 -21.07 -7.48 9.32
N LEU A 212 -21.94 -7.87 8.40
CA LEU A 212 -23.06 -8.76 8.70
C LEU A 212 -22.74 -10.19 8.24
N PRO A 213 -23.01 -11.21 9.08
CA PRO A 213 -22.65 -12.61 8.80
C PRO A 213 -23.40 -13.23 7.62
N GLU A 214 -24.58 -12.70 7.27
CA GLU A 214 -25.33 -13.07 6.08
C GLU A 214 -25.89 -11.82 5.42
N MET A 215 -25.59 -11.63 4.14
CA MET A 215 -26.11 -10.52 3.33
C MET A 215 -26.74 -11.08 2.06
N SER A 216 -27.91 -10.56 1.72
CA SER A 216 -28.49 -10.74 0.38
C SER A 216 -27.62 -10.03 -0.67
N GLU A 217 -27.69 -10.49 -1.92
CA GLU A 217 -26.98 -9.86 -3.05
C GLU A 217 -27.26 -8.34 -3.14
N SER A 218 -28.49 -7.93 -2.83
CA SER A 218 -28.87 -6.52 -2.81
C SER A 218 -28.21 -5.71 -1.67
N GLN A 219 -27.94 -6.35 -0.52
CA GLN A 219 -27.19 -5.73 0.58
C GLN A 219 -25.70 -5.66 0.24
N GLU A 220 -25.13 -6.74 -0.30
CA GLU A 220 -23.74 -6.74 -0.78
C GLU A 220 -23.49 -5.63 -1.82
N LEU A 221 -24.41 -5.47 -2.78
CA LEU A 221 -24.32 -4.43 -3.79
C LEU A 221 -24.37 -3.02 -3.18
N ARG A 222 -25.26 -2.78 -2.22
CA ARG A 222 -25.36 -1.47 -1.53
C ARG A 222 -24.11 -1.16 -0.72
N ASN A 223 -23.63 -2.12 0.07
CA ASN A 223 -22.40 -1.95 0.86
C ASN A 223 -21.20 -1.67 -0.04
N MET A 224 -21.11 -2.37 -1.18
CA MET A 224 -20.07 -2.10 -2.18
C MET A 224 -20.18 -0.67 -2.74
N GLN A 225 -21.38 -0.22 -3.11
CA GLN A 225 -21.59 1.13 -3.64
C GLN A 225 -21.24 2.21 -2.60
N GLU A 226 -21.64 2.01 -1.35
CA GLU A 226 -21.30 2.91 -0.24
C GLU A 226 -19.79 2.97 -0.01
N TYR A 227 -19.13 1.80 -0.01
CA TYR A 227 -17.68 1.72 0.10
C TYR A 227 -16.95 2.44 -1.03
N LEU A 228 -17.36 2.21 -2.29
CA LEU A 228 -16.74 2.86 -3.44
C LEU A 228 -16.94 4.37 -3.41
N SER A 229 -18.15 4.83 -3.08
CA SER A 229 -18.47 6.25 -2.92
C SER A 229 -17.64 6.89 -1.80
N GLY A 230 -17.56 6.23 -0.65
CA GLY A 230 -16.76 6.70 0.49
C GLY A 230 -15.27 6.75 0.16
N PHE A 231 -14.73 5.72 -0.48
CA PHE A 231 -13.32 5.68 -0.88
C PHE A 231 -13.00 6.76 -1.92
N ASP A 232 -13.85 6.95 -2.93
CA ASP A 232 -13.66 7.98 -3.94
C ASP A 232 -13.64 9.39 -3.32
N GLN A 233 -14.67 9.73 -2.54
CA GLN A 233 -14.81 11.07 -1.94
C GLN A 233 -13.73 11.36 -0.90
N LEU A 234 -13.39 10.38 -0.06
CA LEU A 234 -12.54 10.61 1.11
C LEU A 234 -11.06 10.28 0.88
N VAL A 235 -10.71 9.64 -0.25
CA VAL A 235 -9.32 9.24 -0.58
C VAL A 235 -8.91 9.79 -1.93
N VAL A 236 -9.63 9.42 -3.00
CA VAL A 236 -9.25 9.75 -4.39
C VAL A 236 -9.36 11.25 -4.61
N THR A 237 -10.56 11.79 -4.43
CA THR A 237 -10.87 13.22 -4.61
C THR A 237 -10.00 14.09 -3.71
N GLU A 238 -9.81 13.69 -2.45
CA GLU A 238 -8.99 14.43 -1.50
C GLU A 238 -7.53 14.58 -1.95
N LEU A 239 -6.92 13.52 -2.49
CA LEU A 239 -5.54 13.58 -2.98
C LEU A 239 -5.42 14.29 -4.33
N GLU A 240 -6.42 14.21 -5.21
CA GLU A 240 -6.42 14.91 -6.49
C GLU A 240 -6.43 16.43 -6.31
N GLN A 241 -7.23 16.91 -5.37
CA GLN A 241 -7.33 18.33 -5.05
C GLN A 241 -6.14 18.87 -4.21
N MET A 242 -5.11 18.05 -3.94
CA MET A 242 -3.83 18.50 -3.37
C MET A 242 -2.83 18.98 -4.43
N SER A 243 -3.15 18.81 -5.71
CA SER A 243 -2.36 19.33 -6.82
C SER A 243 -2.59 20.84 -7.00
N MET A 244 -1.49 21.57 -7.26
CA MET A 244 -1.41 23.03 -7.48
C MET A 244 -2.49 23.58 -8.40
#